data_AF-A0A960BU19-F1
#
_entry.id   AF-A0A960BU19-F1
#
_cell.length_a   1.000
_cell.length_b   1.000
_cell.length_c   1.000
_cell.angle_alpha   90.00
_cell.angle_beta   90.00
_cell.angle_gamma   90.00
#
_symmetry.space_group_name_H-M   'P 1'
#
loop_
_entity.id
_entity.type
_entity.pdbx_description
1 polymer ?
#
loop_
_entity_poly.entity_id
_entity_poly.type
_entity_poly.pdbx_seq_one_letter_code
_entity_poly.pdbx_strand_id
1 'polypeptide(L)'
;MKTPLPMPKIRSAIAYDLLGRNLLRVQRMRDERAMANYTPPADSPMNAPPRSLANVKELMSANYLKARYSPGVHKVAWVTSGAPVEVLQALGYVLIYPENHAALCGARKMGAELCQAAEDEGYSKDLCSYVRTDLGSIATGKTPVGKLPPPDLLLCCTNICQTVKYWYEVLADHFDVPLIVIDTPFLYDRAHDHQVEYVRRQLEEELVPAAEQVAGRVLTDKALARTTDEAQTASRLWCEILDRSQHRPAP
;
A
#
# COMPACT_ATOMS: atom_id res chain seq x y z
N MET A 1 -1.21 28.70 -29.51
CA MET A 1 -0.86 27.87 -28.35
C MET A 1 -1.94 28.05 -27.28
N LYS A 2 -2.86 27.10 -27.13
CA LYS A 2 -3.81 27.09 -26.01
C LYS A 2 -3.09 26.45 -24.82
N THR A 3 -2.84 27.23 -23.78
CA THR A 3 -2.41 26.74 -22.47
C THR A 3 -3.39 25.64 -22.01
N PRO A 4 -2.94 24.41 -21.68
CA PRO A 4 -3.86 23.39 -21.19
C PRO A 4 -4.40 23.86 -19.83
N LEU A 5 -5.73 23.95 -19.70
CA LEU A 5 -6.38 24.23 -18.41
C LEU A 5 -5.90 23.24 -17.34
N PRO A 6 -5.94 23.61 -16.04
CA PRO A 6 -5.51 22.76 -14.91
C PRO A 6 -6.54 21.65 -14.61
N MET A 7 -6.86 20.83 -15.62
CA MET A 7 -7.89 19.79 -15.56
C MET A 7 -7.59 18.65 -14.57
N PRO A 8 -6.34 18.20 -14.32
CA PRO A 8 -6.09 17.09 -13.40
C PRO A 8 -6.42 17.44 -11.94
N LYS A 9 -5.98 18.62 -11.48
CA LYS A 9 -6.19 19.07 -10.09
C LYS A 9 -7.68 19.31 -9.79
N ILE A 10 -8.40 19.96 -10.71
CA ILE A 10 -9.84 20.20 -10.56
C ILE A 10 -10.62 18.87 -10.58
N ARG A 11 -10.27 17.96 -11.49
CA ARG A 11 -10.91 16.64 -11.57
C ARG A 11 -10.65 15.80 -10.31
N SER A 12 -9.43 15.80 -9.79
CA SER A 12 -9.12 15.13 -8.52
C SER A 12 -9.90 15.75 -7.37
N ALA A 13 -9.91 17.08 -7.24
CA ALA A 13 -10.64 17.77 -6.17
C ALA A 13 -12.15 17.46 -6.21
N ILE A 14 -12.76 17.43 -7.39
CA ILE A 14 -14.19 17.12 -7.51
C ILE A 14 -14.46 15.62 -7.30
N ALA A 15 -13.73 14.76 -8.00
CA ALA A 15 -14.01 13.32 -8.01
C ALA A 15 -13.59 12.63 -6.69
N TYR A 16 -12.45 13.01 -6.11
CA TYR A 16 -11.96 12.45 -4.86
C TYR A 16 -12.37 13.29 -3.65
N ASP A 17 -11.97 14.56 -3.58
CA ASP A 17 -12.12 15.33 -2.34
C ASP A 17 -13.58 15.66 -2.03
N LEU A 18 -14.40 15.95 -3.06
CA LEU A 18 -15.80 16.33 -2.90
C LEU A 18 -16.77 15.14 -3.01
N LEU A 19 -16.72 14.35 -4.09
CA LEU A 19 -17.71 13.29 -4.31
C LEU A 19 -17.30 11.97 -3.69
N GLY A 20 -16.06 11.53 -3.93
CA GLY A 20 -15.53 10.25 -3.48
C GLY A 20 -15.59 10.06 -1.97
N ARG A 21 -15.00 10.98 -1.20
CA ARG A 21 -14.98 10.88 0.27
C ARG A 21 -16.36 10.95 0.90
N ASN A 22 -17.26 11.78 0.38
CA ASN A 22 -18.62 11.85 0.90
C ASN A 22 -19.41 10.57 0.62
N LEU A 23 -19.25 9.98 -0.58
CA LEU A 23 -19.85 8.67 -0.89
C LEU A 23 -19.32 7.56 0.00
N LEU A 24 -18.00 7.52 0.24
CA LEU A 24 -17.39 6.54 1.14
C LEU A 24 -17.88 6.71 2.58
N ARG A 25 -18.07 7.95 3.05
CA ARG A 25 -18.62 8.23 4.38
C ARG A 25 -20.07 7.79 4.51
N VAL A 26 -20.88 7.99 3.47
CA VAL A 26 -22.26 7.47 3.41
C VAL A 26 -22.27 5.94 3.41
N GLN A 27 -21.36 5.30 2.65
CA GLN A 27 -21.22 3.85 2.67
C GLN A 27 -20.80 3.35 4.05
N ARG A 28 -19.87 4.03 4.74
CA ARG A 28 -19.50 3.70 6.12
C ARG A 28 -20.72 3.74 7.03
N MET A 29 -21.51 4.81 6.99
CA MET A 29 -22.71 4.92 7.84
C MET A 29 -23.72 3.79 7.56
N ARG A 30 -23.82 3.32 6.31
CA ARG A 30 -24.66 2.16 5.95
C ARG A 30 -24.08 0.87 6.51
N ASP A 31 -22.78 0.64 6.36
CA ASP A 31 -22.08 -0.52 6.89
C ASP A 31 -22.18 -0.56 8.43
N GLU A 32 -22.00 0.56 9.12
CA GLU A 32 -22.15 0.67 10.58
C GLU A 32 -23.57 0.32 11.04
N ARG A 33 -24.60 0.79 10.32
CA ARG A 33 -26.00 0.43 10.62
C ARG A 33 -26.28 -1.05 10.37
N ALA A 34 -25.76 -1.60 9.27
CA ALA A 34 -25.92 -3.02 8.96
C ALA A 34 -25.24 -3.90 10.03
N MET A 35 -24.02 -3.55 10.44
CA MET A 35 -23.27 -4.27 11.48
C MET A 35 -23.93 -4.14 12.86
N ALA A 36 -24.48 -2.96 13.20
CA ALA A 36 -25.18 -2.77 14.47
C ALA A 36 -26.44 -3.63 14.61
N ASN A 37 -27.05 -4.00 13.49
CA ASN A 37 -28.25 -4.84 13.43
C ASN A 37 -27.92 -6.32 13.11
N TYR A 38 -26.65 -6.67 12.92
CA TYR A 38 -26.25 -8.04 12.59
C TYR A 38 -26.15 -8.88 13.87
N THR A 39 -26.91 -9.97 13.90
CA THR A 39 -26.77 -11.02 14.92
C THR A 39 -26.22 -12.26 14.24
N PRO A 40 -25.06 -12.79 14.67
CA PRO A 40 -24.54 -14.03 14.11
C PRO A 40 -25.52 -15.18 14.38
N PRO A 41 -25.57 -16.20 13.50
CA PRO A 41 -26.29 -17.44 13.76
C PRO A 41 -25.89 -18.05 15.12
N ALA A 42 -26.83 -18.72 15.79
CA ALA A 42 -26.60 -19.27 17.14
C ALA A 42 -25.48 -20.34 17.18
N ASP A 43 -25.22 -20.99 16.05
CA ASP A 43 -24.17 -21.99 15.85
C ASP A 43 -22.86 -21.41 15.29
N SER A 44 -22.80 -20.09 15.05
CA SER A 44 -21.61 -19.42 14.53
C SER A 44 -20.48 -19.46 15.57
N PRO A 45 -19.28 -19.95 15.20
CA PRO A 45 -18.11 -19.85 16.07
C PRO A 45 -17.55 -18.42 16.16
N MET A 46 -18.11 -17.47 15.40
CA MET A 46 -17.63 -16.09 15.28
C MET A 46 -18.61 -15.10 15.92
N ASN A 47 -18.06 -14.11 16.63
CA ASN A 47 -18.79 -12.93 17.10
C ASN A 47 -19.24 -12.03 15.94
N ALA A 48 -20.17 -11.10 16.23
CA ALA A 48 -20.48 -10.02 15.31
C ALA A 48 -19.20 -9.20 15.01
N PRO A 49 -19.01 -8.74 13.76
CA PRO A 49 -17.82 -7.98 13.40
C PRO A 49 -17.75 -6.65 14.19
N PRO A 50 -16.55 -6.20 14.59
CA PRO A 50 -16.40 -4.96 15.32
C PRO A 50 -16.79 -3.76 14.45
N ARG A 51 -17.43 -2.76 15.05
CA ARG A 51 -17.87 -1.55 14.34
C ARG A 51 -16.73 -0.80 13.65
N SER A 52 -15.51 -0.91 14.17
CA SER A 52 -14.30 -0.35 13.56
C SER A 52 -14.02 -0.88 12.15
N LEU A 53 -14.53 -2.07 11.80
CA LEU A 53 -14.37 -2.64 10.46
C LEU A 53 -14.91 -1.73 9.35
N ALA A 54 -16.01 -1.01 9.59
CA ALA A 54 -16.54 -0.05 8.62
C ALA A 54 -15.55 1.11 8.37
N ASN A 55 -14.84 1.57 9.41
CA ASN A 55 -13.82 2.61 9.29
C ASN A 55 -12.59 2.11 8.53
N VAL A 56 -12.17 0.86 8.77
CA VAL A 56 -11.05 0.24 8.02
C VAL A 56 -11.40 0.12 6.53
N LYS A 57 -12.62 -0.32 6.21
CA LYS A 57 -13.10 -0.39 4.82
C LYS A 57 -13.11 0.97 4.13
N GLU A 58 -13.58 2.01 4.82
CA GLU A 58 -13.54 3.40 4.32
C GLU A 58 -12.09 3.83 4.05
N LEU A 59 -11.18 3.61 5.01
CA LEU A 59 -9.77 3.98 4.91
C LEU A 59 -9.09 3.32 3.71
N MET A 60 -9.24 2.00 3.55
CA MET A 60 -8.67 1.25 2.43
C MET A 60 -9.24 1.75 1.09
N SER A 61 -10.56 1.92 1.01
CA SER A 61 -11.23 2.41 -0.20
C SER A 61 -10.79 3.82 -0.56
N ALA A 62 -10.61 4.69 0.44
CA ALA A 62 -10.12 6.04 0.26
C ALA A 62 -8.68 6.05 -0.27
N ASN A 63 -7.80 5.14 0.20
CA ASN A 63 -6.43 5.07 -0.31
C ASN A 63 -6.39 4.72 -1.81
N TYR A 64 -7.09 3.67 -2.24
CA TYR A 64 -7.16 3.31 -3.65
C TYR A 64 -7.84 4.38 -4.51
N LEU A 65 -8.88 5.03 -3.97
CA LEU A 65 -9.54 6.13 -4.68
C LEU A 65 -8.61 7.34 -4.84
N LYS A 66 -7.84 7.68 -3.80
CA LYS A 66 -6.82 8.74 -3.85
C LYS A 66 -5.77 8.40 -4.90
N ALA A 67 -5.25 7.18 -4.88
CA ALA A 67 -4.26 6.71 -5.84
C ALA A 67 -4.77 6.84 -7.28
N ARG A 68 -5.99 6.40 -7.55
CA ARG A 68 -6.62 6.48 -8.87
C ARG A 68 -6.65 7.91 -9.45
N TYR A 69 -6.83 8.92 -8.61
CA TYR A 69 -6.87 10.33 -9.01
C TYR A 69 -5.56 11.10 -8.77
N SER A 70 -4.50 10.40 -8.32
CA SER A 70 -3.19 10.99 -8.09
C SER A 70 -2.42 11.39 -9.36
N PRO A 71 -2.53 10.70 -10.52
CA PRO A 71 -1.79 11.08 -11.72
C PRO A 71 -1.95 12.57 -12.08
N GLY A 72 -0.82 13.29 -12.11
CA GLY A 72 -0.78 14.74 -12.37
C GLY A 72 -1.08 15.64 -11.16
N VAL A 73 -1.25 15.08 -9.97
CA VAL A 73 -1.54 15.81 -8.71
C VAL A 73 -0.58 15.39 -7.60
N HIS A 74 -0.45 14.09 -7.36
CA HIS A 74 0.45 13.49 -6.38
C HIS A 74 1.30 12.42 -7.04
N LYS A 75 2.52 12.25 -6.54
CA LYS A 75 3.37 11.14 -6.94
C LYS A 75 2.89 9.85 -6.31
N VAL A 76 2.90 8.77 -7.07
CA VAL A 76 2.52 7.44 -6.61
C VAL A 76 3.78 6.61 -6.43
N ALA A 77 3.93 5.96 -5.29
CA ALA A 77 4.97 4.96 -5.09
C ALA A 77 4.34 3.59 -4.85
N TRP A 78 4.86 2.56 -5.52
CA TRP A 78 4.55 1.19 -5.13
C TRP A 78 5.64 0.68 -4.22
N VAL A 79 5.26 0.10 -3.09
CA VAL A 79 6.17 -0.20 -1.99
C VAL A 79 5.90 -1.58 -1.40
N THR A 80 6.96 -2.31 -1.06
CA THR A 80 6.82 -3.61 -0.37
C THR A 80 6.26 -3.38 1.05
N SER A 81 5.54 -4.34 1.62
CA SER A 81 4.90 -4.19 2.95
C SER A 81 5.86 -3.88 4.09
N GLY A 82 7.12 -4.32 3.99
CA GLY A 82 8.17 -4.03 4.97
C GLY A 82 9.02 -2.80 4.64
N ALA A 83 8.71 -2.02 3.60
CA ALA A 83 9.52 -0.87 3.23
C ALA A 83 9.42 0.29 4.24
N PRO A 84 10.52 1.03 4.50
CA PRO A 84 10.50 2.25 5.30
C PRO A 84 9.85 3.38 4.51
N VAL A 85 8.55 3.58 4.72
CA VAL A 85 7.70 4.48 3.92
C VAL A 85 7.67 5.93 4.42
N GLU A 86 8.27 6.22 5.57
CA GLU A 86 8.20 7.49 6.27
C GLU A 86 8.72 8.64 5.40
N VAL A 87 9.84 8.43 4.68
CA VAL A 87 10.40 9.40 3.73
C VAL A 87 9.39 9.74 2.63
N LEU A 88 8.76 8.72 2.04
CA LEU A 88 7.78 8.90 0.97
C LEU A 88 6.50 9.57 1.47
N GLN A 89 6.01 9.23 2.66
CA GLN A 89 4.83 9.88 3.23
C GLN A 89 5.11 11.34 3.61
N ALA A 90 6.29 11.66 4.14
CA ALA A 90 6.70 13.03 4.44
C ALA A 90 6.84 13.86 3.15
N LEU A 91 7.34 13.25 2.07
CA LEU A 91 7.30 13.76 0.70
C LEU A 91 5.94 13.57 0.02
N GLY A 92 4.87 13.32 0.79
CA GLY A 92 3.46 13.27 0.38
C GLY A 92 3.15 12.43 -0.85
N TYR A 93 3.88 11.34 -1.05
CA TYR A 93 3.52 10.30 -2.01
C TYR A 93 2.20 9.63 -1.62
N VAL A 94 1.50 9.09 -2.61
CA VAL A 94 0.42 8.14 -2.40
C VAL A 94 0.98 6.74 -2.57
N LEU A 95 0.80 5.92 -1.54
CA LEU A 95 1.42 4.60 -1.48
C LEU A 95 0.43 3.52 -1.89
N ILE A 96 0.91 2.62 -2.75
CA ILE A 96 0.25 1.38 -3.12
C ILE A 96 1.16 0.22 -2.70
N TYR A 97 0.54 -0.80 -2.13
CA TYR A 97 1.23 -2.01 -1.70
C TYR A 97 0.70 -3.15 -2.58
N PRO A 98 1.48 -3.60 -3.58
CA PRO A 98 1.08 -4.69 -4.47
C PRO A 98 0.65 -5.95 -3.70
N GLU A 99 1.31 -6.27 -2.57
CA GLU A 99 0.90 -7.37 -1.69
C GLU A 99 -0.52 -7.20 -1.11
N ASN A 100 -0.87 -5.98 -0.67
CA ASN A 100 -2.22 -5.70 -0.16
C ASN A 100 -3.27 -5.78 -1.27
N HIS A 101 -2.90 -5.35 -2.48
CA HIS A 101 -3.77 -5.43 -3.64
C HIS A 101 -4.00 -6.89 -4.08
N ALA A 102 -2.95 -7.71 -4.09
CA ALA A 102 -3.04 -9.14 -4.37
C ALA A 102 -3.92 -9.86 -3.34
N ALA A 103 -3.76 -9.55 -2.04
CA ALA A 103 -4.63 -10.06 -0.99
C ALA A 103 -6.12 -9.69 -1.22
N LEU A 104 -6.37 -8.44 -1.64
CA LEU A 104 -7.72 -7.99 -1.98
C LEU A 104 -8.29 -8.72 -3.20
N CYS A 105 -7.47 -8.98 -4.22
CA CYS A 105 -7.85 -9.79 -5.38
C CYS A 105 -8.22 -11.22 -4.97
N GLY A 106 -7.43 -11.84 -4.08
CA GLY A 106 -7.75 -13.14 -3.47
C GLY A 106 -9.10 -13.12 -2.73
N ALA A 107 -9.31 -12.12 -1.87
CA ALA A 107 -10.57 -11.93 -1.14
C ALA A 107 -11.78 -11.66 -2.04
N ARG A 108 -11.55 -11.23 -3.30
CA ARG A 108 -12.58 -11.03 -4.32
C ARG A 108 -12.69 -12.18 -5.30
N LYS A 109 -12.05 -13.32 -5.00
CA LYS A 109 -12.04 -14.55 -5.81
C LYS A 109 -11.47 -14.34 -7.23
N MET A 110 -10.58 -13.36 -7.40
CA MET A 110 -9.89 -13.07 -8.66
C MET A 110 -8.51 -13.76 -8.74
N GLY A 111 -8.00 -14.30 -7.63
CA GLY A 111 -6.62 -14.79 -7.55
C GLY A 111 -6.26 -15.87 -8.57
N ALA A 112 -7.12 -16.87 -8.79
CA ALA A 112 -6.83 -17.98 -9.72
C ALA A 112 -6.72 -17.50 -11.17
N GLU A 113 -7.66 -16.65 -11.61
CA GLU A 113 -7.65 -16.06 -12.96
C GLU A 113 -6.41 -15.19 -13.18
N LEU A 114 -6.07 -14.35 -12.21
CA LEU A 114 -4.90 -13.47 -12.32
C LEU A 114 -3.59 -14.26 -12.28
N CYS A 115 -3.49 -15.29 -11.43
CA CYS A 115 -2.30 -16.14 -11.43
C CYS A 115 -2.12 -16.86 -12.77
N GLN A 116 -3.19 -17.40 -13.36
CA GLN A 116 -3.14 -18.03 -14.67
C GLN A 116 -2.67 -17.06 -15.75
N ALA A 117 -3.14 -15.81 -15.72
CA ALA A 117 -2.69 -14.80 -16.68
C ALA A 117 -1.18 -14.52 -16.59
N ALA A 118 -0.60 -14.47 -15.38
CA ALA A 118 0.85 -14.36 -15.25
C ALA A 118 1.59 -15.63 -15.74
N GLU A 119 1.03 -16.81 -15.49
CA GLU A 119 1.62 -18.07 -15.97
C GLU A 119 1.60 -18.17 -17.50
N ASP A 120 0.56 -17.64 -18.15
CA ASP A 120 0.45 -17.57 -19.61
C ASP A 120 1.48 -16.59 -20.23
N GLU A 121 1.92 -15.58 -19.47
CA GLU A 121 3.05 -14.68 -19.82
C GLU A 121 4.43 -15.33 -19.57
N GLY A 122 4.47 -16.56 -19.06
CA GLY A 122 5.70 -17.34 -18.86
C GLY A 122 6.26 -17.33 -17.43
N TYR A 123 5.56 -16.73 -16.46
CA TYR A 123 5.97 -16.77 -15.06
C TYR A 123 5.73 -18.15 -14.43
N SER A 124 6.72 -18.66 -13.68
CA SER A 124 6.60 -19.97 -13.05
C SER A 124 5.48 -20.04 -12.01
N LYS A 125 4.75 -21.17 -12.00
CA LYS A 125 3.73 -21.52 -10.99
C LYS A 125 4.30 -21.60 -9.56
N ASP A 126 5.60 -21.82 -9.43
CA ASP A 126 6.29 -21.89 -8.14
C ASP A 126 6.45 -20.52 -7.48
N LEU A 127 6.24 -19.43 -8.22
CA LEU A 127 6.29 -18.08 -7.66
C LEU A 127 5.17 -17.86 -6.65
N CYS A 128 5.44 -16.97 -5.68
CA CYS A 128 4.43 -16.50 -4.74
C CYS A 128 3.16 -16.05 -5.48
N SER A 129 2.00 -16.47 -4.97
CA SER A 129 0.71 -16.11 -5.57
C SER A 129 0.47 -14.60 -5.56
N TYR A 130 1.10 -13.83 -4.66
CA TYR A 130 1.02 -12.37 -4.69
C TYR A 130 1.70 -11.79 -5.93
N VAL A 131 2.91 -12.29 -6.25
CA VAL A 131 3.65 -11.88 -7.45
C VAL A 131 2.84 -12.21 -8.70
N ARG A 132 2.35 -13.46 -8.82
CA ARG A 132 1.54 -13.87 -9.97
C ARG A 132 0.22 -13.10 -10.07
N THR A 133 -0.42 -12.80 -8.95
CA THR A 133 -1.68 -12.01 -8.93
C THR A 133 -1.43 -10.57 -9.37
N ASP A 134 -0.35 -9.94 -8.91
CA ASP A 134 -0.01 -8.57 -9.28
C ASP A 134 0.38 -8.47 -10.77
N LEU A 135 1.31 -9.30 -11.22
CA LEU A 135 1.72 -9.35 -12.63
C LEU A 135 0.54 -9.69 -13.55
N GLY A 136 -0.32 -10.62 -13.13
CA GLY A 136 -1.56 -10.93 -13.85
C GLY A 136 -2.56 -9.79 -13.86
N SER A 137 -2.65 -9.01 -12.77
CA SER A 137 -3.48 -7.80 -12.71
C SER A 137 -2.96 -6.72 -13.65
N ILE A 138 -1.64 -6.61 -13.83
CA ILE A 138 -1.01 -5.69 -14.77
C ILE A 138 -1.30 -6.14 -16.20
N ALA A 139 -1.03 -7.42 -16.52
CA ALA A 139 -1.23 -7.99 -17.85
C ALA A 139 -2.69 -7.89 -18.33
N THR A 140 -3.66 -8.19 -17.44
CA THR A 140 -5.08 -8.19 -17.80
C THR A 140 -5.78 -6.85 -17.59
N GLY A 141 -5.18 -5.93 -16.81
CA GLY A 141 -5.82 -4.73 -16.31
C GLY A 141 -6.98 -4.97 -15.32
N LYS A 142 -7.23 -6.22 -14.90
CA LYS A 142 -8.35 -6.58 -14.03
C LYS A 142 -8.00 -6.36 -12.57
N THR A 143 -8.81 -5.57 -11.87
CA THR A 143 -8.58 -5.24 -10.46
C THR A 143 -9.89 -4.94 -9.73
N PRO A 144 -10.07 -5.35 -8.46
CA PRO A 144 -11.27 -5.04 -7.69
C PRO A 144 -11.37 -3.58 -7.27
N VAL A 145 -10.32 -2.78 -7.47
CA VAL A 145 -10.28 -1.35 -7.11
C VAL A 145 -10.49 -0.42 -8.32
N GLY A 146 -10.95 -0.99 -9.44
CA GLY A 146 -11.29 -0.27 -10.67
C GLY A 146 -10.08 0.07 -11.54
N LYS A 147 -9.10 0.80 -11.02
CA LYS A 147 -7.84 1.05 -11.74
C LYS A 147 -6.71 1.36 -10.76
N LEU A 148 -5.57 0.67 -10.92
CA LEU A 148 -4.33 1.06 -10.28
C LEU A 148 -3.59 2.08 -11.15
N PRO A 149 -3.15 3.22 -10.60
CA PRO A 149 -2.26 4.12 -11.31
C PRO A 149 -0.87 3.47 -11.48
N PRO A 150 -0.15 3.74 -12.59
CA PRO A 150 1.26 3.38 -12.66
C PRO A 150 2.04 4.12 -11.57
N PRO A 151 3.10 3.51 -11.01
CA PRO A 151 4.00 4.19 -10.09
C PRO A 151 4.80 5.30 -10.78
N ASP A 152 5.25 6.29 -10.01
CA ASP A 152 6.36 7.21 -10.37
C ASP A 152 7.69 6.74 -9.77
N LEU A 153 7.64 5.86 -8.76
CA LEU A 153 8.77 5.36 -7.97
C LEU A 153 8.44 3.96 -7.43
N LEU A 154 9.43 3.08 -7.40
CA LEU A 154 9.34 1.78 -6.73
C LEU A 154 10.27 1.74 -5.52
N LEU A 155 9.76 1.32 -4.38
CA LEU A 155 10.55 1.11 -3.16
C LEU A 155 10.43 -0.34 -2.69
N CYS A 156 11.52 -1.08 -2.82
CA CYS A 156 11.64 -2.47 -2.37
C CYS A 156 12.46 -2.54 -1.10
N CYS A 157 12.06 -3.36 -0.13
CA CYS A 157 12.84 -3.70 1.04
C CYS A 157 12.96 -5.22 1.17
N THR A 158 14.16 -5.74 1.37
CA THR A 158 14.43 -7.20 1.37
C THR A 158 14.13 -7.89 2.70
N ASN A 159 13.54 -7.18 3.66
CA ASN A 159 13.26 -7.68 5.01
C ASN A 159 12.15 -8.74 5.10
N ILE A 160 11.28 -8.84 4.09
CA ILE A 160 10.17 -9.80 4.06
C ILE A 160 10.53 -11.11 3.36
N CYS A 161 11.17 -11.03 2.19
CA CYS A 161 11.68 -12.15 1.42
C CYS A 161 12.61 -11.64 0.30
N GLN A 162 13.27 -12.55 -0.40
CA GLN A 162 14.15 -12.18 -1.52
C GLN A 162 13.41 -12.16 -2.86
N THR A 163 12.22 -12.76 -2.96
CA THR A 163 11.41 -12.75 -4.19
C THR A 163 10.97 -11.34 -4.57
N VAL A 164 10.73 -10.46 -3.59
CA VAL A 164 10.26 -9.08 -3.88
C VAL A 164 11.27 -8.26 -4.67
N LYS A 165 12.59 -8.52 -4.54
CA LYS A 165 13.61 -7.85 -5.33
C LYS A 165 13.38 -8.08 -6.83
N TYR A 166 13.29 -9.34 -7.25
CA TYR A 166 13.10 -9.70 -8.66
C TYR A 166 11.73 -9.28 -9.19
N TRP A 167 10.69 -9.38 -8.36
CA TRP A 167 9.38 -8.86 -8.71
C TRP A 167 9.43 -7.34 -8.97
N TYR A 168 10.11 -6.58 -8.12
CA TYR A 168 10.22 -5.13 -8.29
C TYR A 168 11.13 -4.74 -9.45
N GLU A 169 12.14 -5.56 -9.80
CA GLU A 169 12.91 -5.39 -11.05
C GLU A 169 12.02 -5.53 -12.29
N VAL A 170 11.13 -6.54 -12.32
CA VAL A 170 10.14 -6.70 -13.39
C VAL A 170 9.19 -5.49 -13.45
N LEU A 171 8.73 -5.00 -12.30
CA LEU A 171 7.88 -3.81 -12.26
C LEU A 171 8.62 -2.55 -12.76
N ALA A 172 9.90 -2.41 -12.41
CA ALA A 172 10.71 -1.28 -12.84
C ALA A 172 10.90 -1.26 -14.36
N ASP A 173 11.18 -2.43 -14.95
CA ASP A 173 11.26 -2.61 -16.40
C ASP A 173 9.91 -2.33 -17.08
N HIS A 174 8.82 -2.88 -16.54
CA HIS A 174 7.48 -2.70 -17.12
C HIS A 174 7.01 -1.24 -17.12
N PHE A 175 7.25 -0.51 -16.03
CA PHE A 175 6.77 0.86 -15.87
C PHE A 175 7.79 1.93 -16.28
N ASP A 176 9.05 1.56 -16.52
CA ASP A 176 10.17 2.45 -16.82
C ASP A 176 10.33 3.56 -15.75
N VAL A 177 10.45 3.13 -14.49
CA VAL A 177 10.55 4.03 -13.32
C VAL A 177 11.70 3.65 -12.39
N PRO A 178 12.25 4.60 -11.62
CA PRO A 178 13.31 4.32 -10.66
C PRO A 178 12.89 3.31 -9.59
N LEU A 179 13.73 2.30 -9.39
CA LEU A 179 13.65 1.33 -8.31
C LEU A 179 14.74 1.61 -7.27
N ILE A 180 14.32 1.81 -6.03
CA ILE A 180 15.21 1.88 -4.87
C ILE A 180 15.04 0.58 -4.09
N VAL A 181 16.15 -0.10 -3.83
CA VAL A 181 16.17 -1.32 -3.03
C VAL A 181 16.87 -1.01 -1.71
N ILE A 182 16.14 -1.14 -0.60
CA ILE A 182 16.71 -1.15 0.74
C ILE A 182 17.03 -2.60 1.09
N ASP A 183 18.31 -2.95 0.99
CA ASP A 183 18.80 -4.24 1.40
C ASP A 183 19.02 -4.29 2.91
N THR A 184 18.27 -5.15 3.58
CA THR A 184 18.36 -5.37 5.02
C THR A 184 19.08 -6.68 5.30
N PRO A 185 20.23 -6.66 6.00
CA PRO A 185 20.95 -7.87 6.36
C PRO A 185 20.09 -8.82 7.20
N PHE A 186 20.24 -10.13 6.97
CA PHE A 186 19.65 -11.14 7.85
C PHE A 186 20.31 -11.07 9.24
N LEU A 187 19.49 -11.00 10.29
CA LEU A 187 19.96 -10.93 11.68
C LEU A 187 19.81 -12.30 12.34
N TYR A 188 20.94 -12.89 12.77
CA TYR A 188 20.91 -14.11 13.59
C TYR A 188 20.64 -13.82 15.06
N ASP A 189 21.08 -12.66 15.55
CA ASP A 189 20.88 -12.19 16.91
C ASP A 189 20.44 -10.71 16.94
N ARG A 190 21.35 -9.77 17.21
CA ARG A 190 21.10 -8.35 17.26
C ARG A 190 21.79 -7.66 16.09
N ALA A 191 21.23 -6.55 15.64
CA ALA A 191 21.91 -5.74 14.65
C ALA A 191 23.25 -5.22 15.20
N HIS A 192 24.32 -5.41 14.45
CA HIS A 192 25.61 -4.79 14.70
C HIS A 192 25.66 -3.37 14.11
N ASP A 193 26.48 -2.49 14.69
CA ASP A 193 26.61 -1.08 14.28
C ASP A 193 26.85 -0.92 12.77
N HIS A 194 27.68 -1.78 12.17
CA HIS A 194 27.94 -1.73 10.72
C HIS A 194 26.72 -2.10 9.87
N GLN A 195 25.82 -2.96 10.36
CA GLN A 195 24.58 -3.32 9.67
C GLN A 195 23.56 -2.17 9.77
N VAL A 196 23.50 -1.51 10.93
CA VAL A 196 22.70 -0.30 11.13
C VAL A 196 23.20 0.83 10.22
N GLU A 197 24.51 1.06 10.20
CA GLU A 197 25.15 2.03 9.31
C GLU A 197 24.86 1.73 7.84
N TYR A 198 24.94 0.47 7.44
CA TYR A 198 24.67 0.03 6.07
C TYR A 198 23.25 0.38 5.61
N VAL A 199 22.23 0.10 6.44
CA VAL A 199 20.85 0.46 6.12
C VAL A 199 20.65 1.97 6.19
N ARG A 200 21.25 2.66 7.18
CA ARG A 200 21.17 4.12 7.31
C ARG A 200 21.65 4.82 6.04
N ARG A 201 22.82 4.42 5.52
CA ARG A 201 23.38 5.00 4.29
C ARG A 201 22.48 4.78 3.08
N GLN A 202 21.86 3.62 2.93
CA GLN A 202 20.88 3.40 1.86
C GLN A 202 19.67 4.35 1.98
N LEU A 203 19.19 4.60 3.20
CA LEU A 203 18.09 5.54 3.43
C LEU A 203 18.50 6.99 3.12
N GLU A 204 19.64 7.44 3.63
CA GLU A 204 20.10 8.82 3.55
C GLU A 204 20.71 9.18 2.19
N GLU A 205 21.49 8.27 1.59
CA GLU A 205 22.28 8.52 0.37
C GLU A 205 21.56 8.05 -0.90
N GLU A 206 20.59 7.11 -0.82
CA GLU A 206 19.89 6.57 -2.00
C GLU A 206 18.40 6.92 -2.01
N LEU A 207 17.66 6.54 -0.96
CA LEU A 207 16.21 6.74 -0.91
C LEU A 207 15.82 8.21 -0.87
N VAL A 208 16.39 9.00 0.04
CA VAL A 208 16.03 10.41 0.20
C VAL A 208 16.27 11.20 -1.10
N PRO A 209 17.48 11.18 -1.72
CA PRO A 209 17.73 11.96 -2.93
C PRO A 209 16.83 11.53 -4.11
N ALA A 210 16.65 10.22 -4.32
CA ALA A 210 15.82 9.72 -5.41
C ALA A 210 14.34 10.09 -5.21
N ALA A 211 13.83 9.97 -3.98
CA ALA A 211 12.46 10.33 -3.65
C ALA A 211 12.21 11.84 -3.76
N GLU A 212 13.17 12.69 -3.36
CA GLU A 212 13.08 14.15 -3.54
C GLU A 212 13.06 14.53 -5.02
N GLN A 213 13.95 13.93 -5.82
CA GLN A 213 14.04 14.18 -7.26
C GLN A 213 12.71 13.84 -7.96
N VAL A 214 12.13 12.67 -7.69
CA VAL A 214 10.85 12.28 -8.28
C VAL A 214 9.70 13.13 -7.74
N ALA A 215 9.75 13.55 -6.47
CA ALA A 215 8.73 14.40 -5.87
C ALA A 215 8.77 15.85 -6.37
N GLY A 216 9.94 16.31 -6.84
CA GLY A 216 10.18 17.72 -7.14
C GLY A 216 10.14 18.61 -5.89
N ARG A 217 10.44 18.07 -4.71
CA ARG A 217 10.47 18.80 -3.43
C ARG A 217 11.46 18.16 -2.46
N VAL A 218 11.95 18.99 -1.55
CA VAL A 218 12.92 18.63 -0.52
C VAL A 218 12.20 18.16 0.75
N LEU A 219 12.70 17.09 1.35
CA LEU A 219 12.31 16.55 2.64
C LEU A 219 12.73 17.54 3.73
N THR A 220 11.84 17.77 4.69
CA THR A 220 12.17 18.63 5.83
C THR A 220 12.16 17.80 7.10
N ASP A 221 13.08 18.07 8.01
CA ASP A 221 13.15 17.40 9.32
C ASP A 221 11.82 17.45 10.05
N LYS A 222 11.11 18.59 9.96
CA LYS A 222 9.78 18.76 10.55
C LYS A 222 8.75 17.81 9.95
N ALA A 223 8.75 17.63 8.63
CA ALA A 223 7.82 16.72 7.97
C ALA A 223 8.16 15.26 8.30
N LEU A 224 9.46 14.91 8.27
CA LEU A 224 9.93 13.57 8.61
C LEU A 224 9.61 13.22 10.06
N ALA A 225 9.96 14.08 11.02
CA ALA A 225 9.68 13.87 12.44
C ALA A 225 8.18 13.65 12.69
N ARG A 226 7.31 14.51 12.13
CA ARG A 226 5.86 14.33 12.26
C ARG A 226 5.39 12.98 11.74
N THR A 227 5.85 12.58 10.55
CA THR A 227 5.46 11.31 9.93
C THR A 227 5.99 10.11 10.74
N THR A 228 7.21 10.18 11.27
CA THR A 228 7.77 9.13 12.13
C THR A 228 7.01 9.01 13.46
N ASP A 229 6.62 10.14 14.08
CA ASP A 229 5.81 10.13 15.31
C ASP A 229 4.42 9.49 15.08
N GLU A 230 3.80 9.79 13.94
CA GLU A 230 2.54 9.18 13.50
C GLU A 230 2.72 7.66 13.27
N ALA A 231 3.80 7.25 12.58
CA ALA A 231 4.11 5.85 12.32
C ALA A 231 4.39 5.05 13.60
N GLN A 232 5.13 5.63 14.55
CA GLN A 232 5.37 5.03 15.85
C GLN A 232 4.07 4.86 16.65
N THR A 233 3.21 5.89 16.64
CA THR A 233 1.91 5.85 17.29
C THR A 233 1.03 4.76 16.69
N ALA A 234 0.97 4.66 15.36
CA ALA A 234 0.20 3.62 14.66
C ALA A 234 0.71 2.21 15.00
N SER A 235 2.03 2.01 15.03
CA SER A 235 2.65 0.72 15.38
C SER A 235 2.34 0.31 16.82
N ARG A 236 2.42 1.25 17.77
CA ARG A 236 2.04 0.98 19.18
C ARG A 236 0.56 0.59 19.30
N LEU A 237 -0.34 1.35 18.68
CA LEU A 237 -1.77 1.06 18.71
C LEU A 237 -2.10 -0.29 18.04
N TRP A 238 -1.37 -0.65 16.99
CA TRP A 238 -1.50 -1.97 16.35
C TRP A 238 -1.13 -3.10 17.32
N CYS A 239 -0.01 -2.99 18.04
CA CYS A 239 0.36 -3.96 19.08
C CYS A 239 -0.71 -4.04 20.17
N GLU A 240 -1.22 -2.90 20.65
CA GLU A 240 -2.30 -2.89 21.66
C GLU A 240 -3.57 -3.59 21.18
N ILE A 241 -3.92 -3.48 19.89
CA ILE A 241 -5.06 -4.20 19.29
C ILE A 241 -4.79 -5.70 19.28
N LEU A 242 -3.61 -6.13 18.83
CA LEU A 242 -3.24 -7.55 18.79
C LEU A 242 -3.20 -8.18 20.19
N ASP A 243 -2.72 -7.44 21.19
CA ASP A 243 -2.70 -7.90 22.58
C ASP A 243 -4.11 -8.17 23.14
N ARG A 244 -5.15 -7.50 22.60
CA ARG A 244 -6.53 -7.81 22.99
C ARG A 244 -6.94 -9.23 22.63
N SER A 245 -6.37 -9.85 21.60
CA SER A 245 -6.66 -11.23 21.21
C SER A 245 -6.22 -12.27 22.24
N GLN A 246 -5.51 -11.89 23.30
CA GLN A 246 -5.14 -12.78 24.41
C GLN A 246 -6.30 -13.06 25.40
N HIS A 247 -7.39 -12.29 25.36
CA HIS A 247 -8.55 -12.53 26.23
C HIS A 247 -9.27 -13.84 25.86
N ARG A 248 -10.03 -14.40 26.81
CA ARG A 248 -10.84 -15.61 26.61
C ARG A 248 -12.31 -15.36 27.01
N PRO A 249 -13.27 -15.37 26.07
CA PRO A 249 -13.06 -15.50 24.62
C PRO A 249 -12.29 -14.30 24.04
N ALA A 250 -11.64 -14.51 22.90
CA ALA A 250 -11.05 -13.39 22.15
C ALA A 250 -12.18 -12.43 21.74
N PRO A 251 -11.98 -11.11 21.88
CA PRO A 251 -13.02 -10.12 21.60
C PRO A 251 -13.35 -10.05 20.10
#